data_AF-A0A2G1YKL1-F1
#
_entry.id   AF-A0A2G1YKL1-F1
#
_cell.length_a   1.000
_cell.length_b   1.000
_cell.length_c   1.000
_cell.angle_alpha   90.00
_cell.angle_beta   90.00
_cell.angle_gamma   90.00
#
_symmetry.space_group_name_H-M   'P 1'
#
loop_
_entity.id
_entity.type
_entity.pdbx_description
1 polymer ?
#
loop_
_entity_poly.entity_id
_entity_poly.type
_entity_poly.pdbx_seq_one_letter_code
_entity_poly.pdbx_strand_id
1 'polypeptide(L)'
;MTAGRGGKLCLGDKWRIRMKRPIALALLLATLPFSGVQAQDHSSSFHRPLKTDEKPTRPDGPAAGRDEAEAHMRAFARCVVMGDPATARSILASAPGSDDEHAIMMHVAKSRSGCLHRGKLRMKGNWMRGAIAEQLYLRSYPTPDASAPQPGAPFQASVDARSSPYHAYADCIVTRNAPAADAVVRATPGSVAEKSALQQTMPTLSSCLAGGADSKLAIDRTMLRGYLAESLYMKRSPAG
;
A
#
# COMPACT_ATOMS: atom_id res chain seq x y z
N MET A 1 -51.54 43.42 -10.75
CA MET A 1 -51.45 44.30 -11.94
C MET A 1 -50.04 44.88 -11.91
N THR A 2 -49.08 44.68 -12.81
CA THR A 2 -48.90 44.18 -14.19
C THR A 2 -47.40 43.80 -14.27
N ALA A 3 -46.99 42.57 -14.58
CA ALA A 3 -46.77 42.01 -15.93
C ALA A 3 -45.70 42.74 -16.79
N GLY A 4 -44.69 41.97 -17.26
CA GLY A 4 -43.95 42.24 -18.51
C GLY A 4 -42.42 42.09 -18.40
N ARG A 5 -41.85 40.95 -18.80
CA ARG A 5 -41.11 40.69 -20.08
C ARG A 5 -39.73 41.39 -20.13
N GLY A 6 -38.61 40.78 -20.46
CA GLY A 6 -38.32 39.56 -21.21
C GLY A 6 -37.13 39.87 -22.15
N GLY A 7 -36.12 39.01 -22.23
CA GLY A 7 -34.98 39.19 -23.15
C GLY A 7 -33.95 38.06 -23.06
N LYS A 8 -34.01 37.15 -24.04
CA LYS A 8 -33.12 36.00 -24.27
C LYS A 8 -31.96 36.36 -25.22
N LEU A 9 -31.07 35.38 -25.40
CA LEU A 9 -30.12 35.11 -26.51
C LEU A 9 -28.67 35.55 -26.19
N CYS A 10 -27.59 34.83 -26.47
CA CYS A 10 -27.32 33.57 -27.18
C CYS A 10 -25.84 33.15 -26.94
N LEU A 11 -25.40 32.08 -27.62
CA LEU A 11 -24.06 31.44 -27.70
C LEU A 11 -23.91 30.28 -26.70
N GLY A 12 -23.86 29.00 -27.11
CA GLY A 12 -22.99 28.40 -28.15
C GLY A 12 -21.77 27.87 -27.40
N ASP A 13 -21.41 26.58 -27.31
CA ASP A 13 -21.44 25.50 -28.28
C ASP A 13 -21.51 24.14 -27.57
N LYS A 14 -22.36 23.23 -28.06
CA LYS A 14 -22.29 21.80 -27.70
C LYS A 14 -21.80 21.01 -28.90
N TRP A 15 -20.52 20.65 -28.88
CA TRP A 15 -19.96 19.68 -29.82
C TRP A 15 -20.52 18.28 -29.53
N ARG A 16 -21.42 17.83 -30.41
CA ARG A 16 -21.79 16.42 -30.58
C ARG A 16 -20.77 15.79 -31.51
N ILE A 17 -20.10 14.72 -31.10
CA ILE A 17 -19.56 13.74 -32.05
C ILE A 17 -20.34 12.44 -31.88
N ARG A 18 -21.15 12.19 -32.90
CA ARG A 18 -21.84 10.96 -33.20
C ARG A 18 -20.93 10.20 -34.17
N MET A 19 -20.38 9.05 -33.78
CA MET A 19 -19.83 8.09 -34.73
C MET A 19 -20.43 6.72 -34.48
N LYS A 20 -21.37 6.36 -35.36
CA LYS A 20 -21.69 4.98 -35.69
C LYS A 20 -20.72 4.57 -36.81
N ARG A 21 -20.17 3.35 -36.77
CA ARG A 21 -20.34 2.38 -37.86
C ARG A 21 -19.82 0.97 -37.52
N PRO A 22 -20.47 -0.08 -38.06
CA PRO A 22 -20.17 -1.49 -37.80
C PRO A 22 -19.30 -2.10 -38.92
N ILE A 23 -18.48 -3.11 -38.63
CA ILE A 23 -17.91 -4.02 -39.64
C ILE A 23 -17.82 -5.44 -39.05
N ALA A 24 -18.04 -6.40 -39.94
CA ALA A 24 -18.38 -7.80 -39.73
C ALA A 24 -17.17 -8.76 -39.66
N LEU A 25 -17.50 -10.00 -39.26
CA LEU A 25 -16.97 -11.31 -39.67
C LEU A 25 -15.45 -11.52 -39.82
N ALA A 26 -14.92 -12.50 -39.10
CA ALA A 26 -14.49 -13.79 -39.67
C ALA A 26 -13.92 -14.71 -38.57
N LEU A 27 -14.65 -15.78 -38.22
CA LEU A 27 -14.17 -16.88 -37.37
C LEU A 27 -13.83 -18.05 -38.29
N LEU A 28 -12.53 -18.25 -38.54
CA LEU A 28 -11.99 -19.42 -39.22
C LEU A 28 -11.66 -20.50 -38.17
N LEU A 29 -12.45 -21.57 -38.18
CA LEU A 29 -12.20 -22.82 -37.47
C LEU A 29 -11.04 -23.57 -38.15
N ALA A 30 -9.92 -23.74 -37.45
CA ALA A 30 -8.85 -24.66 -37.83
C ALA A 30 -8.84 -25.85 -36.86
N THR A 31 -9.32 -26.99 -37.35
CA THR A 31 -9.22 -28.31 -36.71
C THR A 31 -7.83 -28.87 -36.94
N LEU A 32 -7.07 -29.15 -35.88
CA LEU A 32 -5.81 -29.89 -35.93
C LEU A 32 -6.03 -31.37 -35.53
N PRO A 33 -5.48 -32.35 -36.28
CA PRO A 33 -5.57 -33.76 -35.93
C PRO A 33 -4.61 -34.13 -34.78
N PHE A 34 -5.14 -34.87 -33.82
CA PHE A 34 -4.41 -35.47 -32.71
C PHE A 34 -3.64 -36.70 -33.22
N SER A 35 -2.32 -36.59 -33.37
CA SER A 35 -1.45 -37.76 -33.60
C SER A 35 -1.19 -38.44 -32.26
N GLY A 36 -1.67 -39.68 -32.13
CA GLY A 36 -1.38 -40.54 -31.00
C GLY A 36 0.10 -40.91 -30.93
N VAL A 37 0.70 -40.72 -29.75
CA VAL A 37 2.03 -41.22 -29.43
C VAL A 37 1.84 -42.39 -28.47
N GLN A 38 2.27 -43.58 -28.90
CA GLN A 38 2.31 -44.77 -28.06
C GLN A 38 3.51 -44.66 -27.11
N ALA A 39 3.25 -44.74 -25.80
CA ALA A 39 4.28 -44.96 -24.80
C ALA A 39 4.52 -46.46 -24.67
N GLN A 40 5.72 -46.92 -24.99
CA GLN A 40 6.17 -48.29 -24.70
C GLN A 40 6.82 -48.33 -23.32
N ASP A 41 6.25 -49.18 -22.47
CA ASP A 41 6.82 -49.66 -21.22
C ASP A 41 8.20 -50.30 -21.47
N HIS A 42 9.21 -49.79 -20.77
CA HIS A 42 10.41 -50.56 -20.47
C HIS A 42 10.78 -50.34 -19.01
N SER A 43 10.40 -51.31 -18.20
CA SER A 43 10.89 -51.53 -16.85
C SER A 43 12.39 -51.82 -16.88
N SER A 44 13.17 -51.03 -16.15
CA SER A 44 14.49 -51.48 -15.69
C SER A 44 14.90 -50.80 -14.38
N SER A 45 15.01 -51.65 -13.37
CA SER A 45 16.06 -51.69 -12.35
C SER A 45 16.26 -50.47 -11.45
N PHE A 46 15.70 -50.59 -10.25
CA PHE A 46 16.03 -49.85 -9.05
C PHE A 46 17.51 -50.03 -8.67
N HIS A 47 18.33 -49.03 -8.92
CA HIS A 47 19.44 -48.66 -8.04
C HIS A 47 19.34 -47.15 -7.77
N ARG A 48 18.94 -46.81 -6.54
CA ARG A 48 18.85 -45.43 -6.05
C ARG A 48 20.21 -45.06 -5.44
N PRO A 49 21.02 -44.17 -6.03
CA PRO A 49 22.07 -43.53 -5.28
C PRO A 49 21.40 -42.62 -4.24
N LEU A 50 21.86 -42.68 -2.99
CA LEU A 50 21.56 -41.68 -1.96
C LEU A 50 22.03 -40.32 -2.48
N LYS A 51 21.15 -39.58 -3.15
CA LYS A 51 21.29 -38.14 -3.32
C LYS A 51 21.16 -37.54 -1.94
N THR A 52 22.28 -37.12 -1.37
CA THR A 52 22.26 -36.09 -0.33
C THR A 52 21.62 -34.85 -0.95
N ASP A 53 20.38 -34.58 -0.57
CA ASP A 53 19.70 -33.32 -0.83
C ASP A 53 20.35 -32.21 0.01
N GLU A 54 21.64 -31.91 -0.24
CA GLU A 54 22.24 -30.67 0.22
C GLU A 54 21.75 -29.55 -0.70
N LYS A 55 20.57 -29.03 -0.33
CA LYS A 55 20.11 -27.72 -0.78
C LYS A 55 21.23 -26.72 -0.50
N PRO A 56 21.68 -25.90 -1.47
CA PRO A 56 22.74 -24.92 -1.23
C PRO A 56 22.27 -23.91 -0.17
N THR A 57 22.72 -24.06 1.07
CA THR A 57 22.57 -23.06 2.11
C THR A 57 23.52 -21.91 1.77
N ARG A 58 22.99 -20.85 1.16
CA ARG A 58 23.68 -19.55 1.13
C ARG A 58 23.91 -19.08 2.59
N PRO A 59 25.00 -18.33 2.86
CA PRO A 59 25.37 -17.90 4.20
C PRO A 59 24.54 -16.67 4.59
N ASP A 60 23.22 -16.79 4.54
CA ASP A 60 22.34 -15.82 5.17
C ASP A 60 22.23 -16.31 6.63
N GLY A 61 22.80 -15.56 7.57
CA GLY A 61 22.76 -15.88 9.01
C GLY A 61 21.32 -16.05 9.53
N PRO A 62 21.14 -16.42 10.82
CA PRO A 62 19.80 -16.61 11.37
C PRO A 62 18.95 -15.34 11.15
N ALA A 63 17.68 -15.55 10.81
CA ALA A 63 16.76 -14.44 10.61
C ALA A 63 16.68 -13.59 11.88
N ALA A 64 16.77 -12.27 11.72
CA ALA A 64 16.58 -11.32 12.81
C ALA A 64 15.20 -11.54 13.47
N GLY A 65 15.12 -11.30 14.77
CA GLY A 65 13.83 -11.26 15.48
C GLY A 65 12.90 -10.20 14.88
N ARG A 66 11.58 -10.35 15.06
CA ARG A 66 10.59 -9.43 14.47
C ARG A 66 10.88 -7.96 14.76
N ASP A 67 11.21 -7.62 16.01
CA ASP A 67 11.46 -6.23 16.42
C ASP A 67 12.75 -5.68 15.81
N GLU A 68 13.78 -6.51 15.71
CA GLU A 68 15.03 -6.15 15.04
C GLU A 68 14.83 -5.94 13.54
N ALA A 69 14.05 -6.82 12.88
CA ALA A 69 13.69 -6.65 11.47
C ALA A 69 12.88 -5.37 11.23
N GLU A 70 11.95 -5.03 12.12
CA GLU A 70 11.21 -3.76 12.08
C GLU A 70 12.16 -2.56 12.24
N ALA A 71 13.09 -2.62 13.19
CA ALA A 71 14.08 -1.56 13.41
C ALA A 71 14.98 -1.34 12.18
N HIS A 72 15.52 -2.41 11.59
CA HIS A 72 16.34 -2.33 10.37
C HIS A 72 15.54 -1.79 9.18
N MET A 73 14.27 -2.20 9.03
CA MET A 73 13.39 -1.69 7.98
C MET A 73 13.17 -0.19 8.11
N ARG A 74 12.90 0.30 9.32
CA ARG A 74 12.70 1.74 9.57
C ARG A 74 13.98 2.54 9.36
N ALA A 75 15.13 2.00 9.80
CA ALA A 75 16.43 2.62 9.57
C ALA A 75 16.74 2.74 8.07
N PHE A 76 16.45 1.68 7.30
CA PHE A 76 16.57 1.70 5.85
C PHE A 76 15.64 2.74 5.22
N ALA A 77 14.35 2.74 5.58
CA ALA A 77 13.37 3.71 5.08
C ALA A 77 13.79 5.16 5.38
N ARG A 78 14.32 5.42 6.58
CA ARG A 78 14.84 6.75 6.95
C ARG A 78 16.00 7.17 6.05
N CYS A 79 16.96 6.27 5.84
CA CYS A 79 18.09 6.54 4.94
C CYS A 79 17.62 6.83 3.50
N VAL A 80 16.67 6.04 2.97
CA VAL A 80 16.06 6.27 1.66
C VAL A 80 15.39 7.64 1.60
N VAL A 81 14.54 7.97 2.56
CA VAL A 81 13.82 9.26 2.58
C VAL A 81 14.78 10.44 2.71
N MET A 82 15.84 10.32 3.52
CA MET A 82 16.85 11.38 3.65
C MET A 82 17.63 11.59 2.35
N GLY A 83 18.05 10.50 1.70
CA GLY A 83 18.84 10.55 0.47
C GLY A 83 18.05 10.86 -0.80
N ASP A 84 16.76 10.52 -0.84
CA ASP A 84 15.88 10.70 -2.00
C ASP A 84 14.40 10.92 -1.63
N PRO A 85 14.03 12.10 -1.12
CA PRO A 85 12.64 12.37 -0.79
C PRO A 85 11.73 12.39 -2.03
N ALA A 86 12.26 12.58 -3.24
CA ALA A 86 11.47 12.59 -4.46
C ALA A 86 11.05 11.17 -4.87
N THR A 87 12.00 10.22 -4.93
CA THR A 87 11.68 8.82 -5.20
C THR A 87 10.84 8.20 -4.08
N ALA A 88 11.08 8.58 -2.81
CA ALA A 88 10.21 8.13 -1.72
C ALA A 88 8.75 8.59 -1.90
N ARG A 89 8.54 9.84 -2.34
CA ARG A 89 7.20 10.36 -2.66
C ARG A 89 6.56 9.64 -3.84
N SER A 90 7.33 9.29 -4.87
CA SER A 90 6.79 8.56 -6.03
C SER A 90 6.30 7.16 -5.66
N ILE A 91 6.88 6.51 -4.64
CA ILE A 91 6.32 5.27 -4.08
C ILE A 91 4.90 5.54 -3.59
N LEU A 92 4.69 6.56 -2.75
CA LEU A 92 3.36 6.85 -2.21
C LEU A 92 2.36 7.32 -3.26
N ALA A 93 2.82 8.00 -4.31
CA ALA A 93 1.98 8.40 -5.44
C ALA A 93 1.54 7.23 -6.34
N SER A 94 2.24 6.10 -6.31
CA SER A 94 1.85 4.88 -7.04
C SER A 94 0.76 4.10 -6.29
N ALA A 95 -0.03 3.32 -7.05
CA ALA A 95 -1.05 2.47 -6.46
C ALA A 95 -0.41 1.37 -5.59
N PRO A 96 -0.88 1.13 -4.35
CA PRO A 96 -0.34 0.08 -3.49
C PRO A 96 -0.39 -1.30 -4.17
N GLY A 97 0.72 -2.02 -4.14
CA GLY A 97 0.88 -3.35 -4.74
C GLY A 97 0.98 -3.36 -6.26
N SER A 98 1.02 -2.21 -6.93
CA SER A 98 1.13 -2.14 -8.39
C SER A 98 2.54 -2.47 -8.90
N ASP A 99 2.63 -2.82 -10.20
CA ASP A 99 3.91 -3.03 -10.87
C ASP A 99 4.78 -1.76 -10.86
N ASP A 100 4.16 -0.57 -10.95
CA ASP A 100 4.86 0.71 -10.86
C ASP A 100 5.49 0.88 -9.47
N GLU A 101 4.74 0.61 -8.40
CA GLU A 101 5.27 0.63 -7.04
C GLU A 101 6.46 -0.33 -6.92
N HIS A 102 6.29 -1.55 -7.42
CA HIS A 102 7.32 -2.58 -7.36
C HIS A 102 8.60 -2.15 -8.10
N ALA A 103 8.47 -1.59 -9.30
CA ALA A 103 9.59 -1.10 -10.09
C ALA A 103 10.36 0.02 -9.35
N ILE A 104 9.64 0.97 -8.74
CA ILE A 104 10.25 2.05 -7.96
C ILE A 104 10.97 1.48 -6.71
N MET A 105 10.34 0.55 -5.98
CA MET A 105 10.98 -0.08 -4.82
C MET A 105 12.23 -0.88 -5.21
N MET A 106 12.22 -1.59 -6.35
CA MET A 106 13.40 -2.29 -6.85
C MET A 106 14.50 -1.32 -7.27
N HIS A 107 14.15 -0.17 -7.84
CA HIS A 107 15.11 0.90 -8.12
C HIS A 107 15.74 1.40 -6.82
N VAL A 108 14.95 1.73 -5.79
CA VAL A 108 15.45 2.15 -4.47
C VAL A 108 16.38 1.12 -3.85
N ALA A 109 16.00 -0.16 -3.88
CA ALA A 109 16.82 -1.23 -3.33
C ALA A 109 18.20 -1.35 -4.01
N LYS A 110 18.27 -1.04 -5.32
CA LYS A 110 19.53 -1.03 -6.09
C LYS A 110 20.34 0.25 -5.89
N SER A 111 19.70 1.42 -6.00
CA SER A 111 20.37 2.72 -5.99
C SER A 111 20.76 3.18 -4.58
N ARG A 112 20.11 2.64 -3.54
CA ARG A 112 20.37 2.96 -2.12
C ARG A 112 20.92 1.76 -1.36
N SER A 113 21.74 0.94 -2.01
CA SER A 113 22.41 -0.21 -1.37
C SER A 113 23.21 0.17 -0.11
N GLY A 114 23.81 1.37 -0.10
CA GLY A 114 24.52 1.92 1.07
C GLY A 114 23.65 2.20 2.30
N CYS A 115 22.32 2.24 2.16
CA CYS A 115 21.41 2.33 3.30
C CYS A 115 21.36 1.04 4.12
N LEU A 116 21.75 -0.08 3.51
CA LEU A 116 21.86 -1.37 4.18
C LEU A 116 23.35 -1.69 4.38
N HIS A 117 23.88 -1.43 5.59
CA HIS A 117 25.31 -1.57 5.87
C HIS A 117 25.82 -3.00 5.61
N ARG A 118 25.04 -4.02 5.97
CA ARG A 118 25.35 -5.44 5.78
C ARG A 118 24.07 -6.25 5.59
N GLY A 119 24.19 -7.40 4.94
CA GLY A 119 23.11 -8.39 4.82
C GLY A 119 22.09 -8.08 3.72
N LYS A 120 20.93 -8.72 3.80
CA LYS A 120 19.79 -8.51 2.91
C LYS A 120 18.56 -8.21 3.74
N LEU A 121 17.87 -7.12 3.40
CA LEU A 121 16.59 -6.81 4.00
C LEU A 121 15.49 -7.52 3.21
N ARG A 122 14.72 -8.38 3.88
CA ARG A 122 13.57 -9.08 3.32
C ARG A 122 12.33 -8.72 4.12
N MET A 123 11.33 -8.14 3.46
CA MET A 123 10.10 -7.67 4.06
C MET A 123 9.01 -7.62 2.99
N LYS A 124 7.75 -7.60 3.43
CA LYS A 124 6.61 -7.38 2.54
C LYS A 124 6.62 -5.93 2.02
N GLY A 125 6.21 -5.74 0.76
CA GLY A 125 6.21 -4.41 0.12
C GLY A 125 5.37 -3.38 0.88
N ASN A 126 4.20 -3.78 1.38
CA ASN A 126 3.34 -2.90 2.18
C ASN A 126 3.97 -2.46 3.51
N TRP A 127 4.82 -3.29 4.14
CA TRP A 127 5.55 -2.89 5.34
C TRP A 127 6.62 -1.85 5.01
N MET A 128 7.37 -2.05 3.92
CA MET A 128 8.35 -1.07 3.46
C MET A 128 7.68 0.25 3.04
N ARG A 129 6.56 0.19 2.32
CA ARG A 129 5.74 1.36 1.96
C ARG A 129 5.34 2.16 3.20
N GLY A 130 4.78 1.48 4.20
CA GLY A 130 4.40 2.11 5.47
C GLY A 130 5.57 2.73 6.22
N ALA A 131 6.74 2.07 6.23
CA ALA A 131 7.95 2.62 6.82
C ALA A 131 8.45 3.87 6.08
N ILE A 132 8.40 3.89 4.74
CA ILE A 132 8.73 5.06 3.93
C ILE A 132 7.74 6.20 4.20
N ALA A 133 6.45 5.89 4.27
CA ALA A 133 5.41 6.85 4.60
C ALA A 133 5.62 7.51 5.96
N GLU A 134 5.95 6.72 6.98
CA GLU A 134 6.27 7.25 8.30
C GLU A 134 7.45 8.22 8.25
N GLN A 135 8.53 7.85 7.57
CA GLN A 135 9.72 8.69 7.54
C GLN A 135 9.49 9.97 6.72
N LEU A 136 8.67 9.91 5.66
CA LEU A 136 8.20 11.10 4.95
C LEU A 136 7.34 11.99 5.84
N TYR A 137 6.37 11.40 6.56
CA TYR A 137 5.50 12.12 7.47
C TYR A 137 6.26 12.85 8.58
N LEU A 138 7.10 12.13 9.32
CA LEU A 138 7.88 12.69 10.44
C LEU A 138 8.86 13.77 9.97
N ARG A 139 9.40 13.64 8.76
CA ARG A 139 10.27 14.66 8.15
C ARG A 139 9.48 15.90 7.73
N SER A 140 8.33 15.73 7.09
CA SER A 140 7.53 16.85 6.55
C SER A 140 6.74 17.58 7.64
N TYR A 141 6.38 16.91 8.72
CA TYR A 141 5.57 17.46 9.81
C TYR A 141 6.27 17.22 11.16
N PRO A 142 7.31 18.00 11.51
CA PRO A 142 8.10 17.77 12.71
C PRO A 142 7.33 18.06 14.00
N THR A 143 6.29 18.90 13.95
CA THR A 143 5.44 19.22 15.10
C THR A 143 4.24 18.28 15.20
N PRO A 144 3.83 17.87 16.41
CA PRO A 144 2.61 17.10 16.63
C PRO A 144 1.37 17.75 16.02
N ASP A 145 0.38 16.93 15.64
CA ASP A 145 -0.92 17.47 15.23
C ASP A 145 -1.64 18.09 16.43
N ALA A 146 -1.98 19.37 16.33
CA ALA A 146 -2.78 20.08 17.32
C ALA A 146 -4.23 20.31 16.87
N SER A 147 -4.66 19.72 15.76
CA SER A 147 -6.04 19.82 15.27
C SER A 147 -7.03 19.23 16.27
N ALA A 148 -8.24 19.78 16.35
CA ALA A 148 -9.28 19.17 17.17
C ALA A 148 -9.79 17.86 16.55
N PRO A 149 -10.03 16.79 17.33
CA PRO A 149 -10.71 15.60 16.83
C PRO A 149 -12.09 15.93 16.27
N GLN A 150 -12.50 15.24 15.21
CA GLN A 150 -13.79 15.38 14.54
C GLN A 150 -14.48 14.01 14.42
N PRO A 151 -15.00 13.43 15.52
CA PRO A 151 -15.54 12.06 15.51
C PRO A 151 -16.69 11.83 14.52
N GLY A 152 -17.46 12.89 14.24
CA GLY A 152 -18.59 12.86 13.29
C GLY A 152 -18.23 13.28 11.87
N ALA A 153 -16.95 13.48 11.55
CA ALA A 153 -16.55 13.87 10.19
C ALA A 153 -17.03 12.81 9.18
N PRO A 154 -17.75 13.23 8.11
CA PRO A 154 -18.20 12.31 7.08
C PRO A 154 -16.97 11.67 6.43
N PHE A 155 -17.04 10.36 6.25
CA PHE A 155 -16.00 9.60 5.56
C PHE A 155 -16.67 8.68 4.55
N GLN A 156 -16.26 8.79 3.30
CA GLN A 156 -16.58 7.84 2.25
C GLN A 156 -15.29 7.11 1.92
N ALA A 157 -15.27 5.80 2.13
CA ALA A 157 -14.13 4.99 1.73
C ALA A 157 -13.99 5.05 0.20
N SER A 158 -12.79 5.38 -0.30
CA SER A 158 -12.48 5.09 -1.69
C SER A 158 -12.40 3.58 -1.85
N VAL A 159 -13.41 2.99 -2.46
CA VAL A 159 -13.42 1.56 -2.81
C VAL A 159 -12.73 1.38 -4.16
N ASP A 160 -11.45 1.69 -4.21
CA ASP A 160 -10.61 1.22 -5.29
C ASP A 160 -10.30 -0.25 -5.02
N ALA A 161 -10.66 -1.15 -5.96
CA ALA A 161 -10.42 -2.60 -5.84
C ALA A 161 -8.93 -2.98 -5.65
N ARG A 162 -8.03 -2.01 -5.86
CA ARG A 162 -6.58 -2.13 -5.67
C ARG A 162 -6.10 -1.66 -4.29
N SER A 163 -6.93 -0.95 -3.53
CA SER A 163 -6.60 -0.46 -2.19
C SER A 163 -6.95 -1.51 -1.12
N SER A 164 -6.06 -1.68 -0.14
CA SER A 164 -6.36 -2.56 1.00
C SER A 164 -7.48 -1.96 1.84
N PRO A 165 -8.43 -2.73 2.41
CA PRO A 165 -9.42 -2.20 3.36
C PRO A 165 -8.75 -1.49 4.55
N TYR A 166 -7.51 -1.84 4.88
CA TYR A 166 -6.72 -1.17 5.91
C TYR A 166 -6.37 0.29 5.58
N HIS A 167 -6.19 0.64 4.31
CA HIS A 167 -6.02 2.04 3.89
C HIS A 167 -7.27 2.85 4.19
N ALA A 168 -8.46 2.32 3.85
CA ALA A 168 -9.73 2.99 4.13
C ALA A 168 -9.95 3.21 5.65
N TYR A 169 -9.56 2.25 6.49
CA TYR A 169 -9.63 2.43 7.94
C TYR A 169 -8.67 3.49 8.44
N ALA A 170 -7.42 3.51 7.96
CA ALA A 170 -6.47 4.56 8.32
C ALA A 170 -6.96 5.95 7.87
N ASP A 171 -7.50 6.06 6.66
CA ASP A 171 -8.08 7.31 6.15
C ASP A 171 -9.26 7.79 6.99
N CYS A 172 -10.13 6.87 7.41
CA CYS A 172 -11.21 7.21 8.32
C CYS A 172 -10.69 7.69 9.68
N ILE A 173 -9.71 6.98 10.26
CA ILE A 173 -9.10 7.36 11.54
C ILE A 173 -8.50 8.75 11.45
N VAL A 174 -7.67 9.02 10.44
CA VAL A 174 -7.02 10.32 10.28
C VAL A 174 -8.05 11.42 10.00
N THR A 175 -9.10 11.14 9.23
CA THR A 175 -10.19 12.11 8.99
C THR A 175 -10.90 12.50 10.29
N ARG A 176 -11.12 11.53 11.19
CA ARG A 176 -11.90 11.76 12.41
C ARG A 176 -11.05 12.13 13.62
N ASN A 177 -9.77 11.77 13.64
CA ASN A 177 -8.88 11.96 14.78
C ASN A 177 -7.40 11.91 14.37
N ALA A 178 -6.97 12.86 13.54
CA ALA A 178 -5.58 13.00 13.12
C ALA A 178 -4.57 13.09 14.30
N PRO A 179 -4.87 13.75 15.44
CA PRO A 179 -3.95 13.76 16.60
C PRO A 179 -3.69 12.38 17.20
N ALA A 180 -4.70 11.51 17.29
CA ALA A 180 -4.49 10.16 17.81
C ALA A 180 -3.62 9.33 16.85
N ALA A 181 -3.85 9.44 15.54
CA ALA A 181 -2.99 8.80 14.54
C ALA A 181 -1.55 9.32 14.58
N ASP A 182 -1.37 10.63 14.69
CA ASP A 182 -0.05 11.27 14.81
C ASP A 182 0.71 10.76 16.05
N ALA A 183 0.02 10.64 17.19
CA ALA A 183 0.60 10.09 18.43
C ALA A 183 1.12 8.66 18.24
N VAL A 184 0.40 7.79 17.51
CA VAL A 184 0.88 6.43 17.18
C VAL A 184 2.15 6.49 16.34
N VAL A 185 2.17 7.32 15.31
CA VAL A 185 3.29 7.41 14.36
C VAL A 185 4.54 8.00 15.00
N ARG A 186 4.39 8.91 15.97
CA ARG A 186 5.51 9.52 16.72
C ARG A 186 6.04 8.66 17.85
N ALA A 187 5.22 7.79 18.44
CA ALA A 187 5.66 6.95 19.55
C ALA A 187 6.78 5.98 19.15
N THR A 188 7.71 5.68 20.06
CA THR A 188 8.75 4.67 19.82
C THR A 188 8.10 3.31 19.53
N PRO A 189 8.50 2.59 18.46
CA PRO A 189 7.97 1.26 18.17
C PRO A 189 8.14 0.28 19.32
N GLY A 190 7.13 -0.54 19.56
CA GLY A 190 7.09 -1.53 20.64
C GLY A 190 6.99 -0.92 22.05
N SER A 191 6.95 0.41 22.18
CA SER A 191 6.94 1.07 23.49
C SER A 191 5.57 1.09 24.15
N VAL A 192 5.56 1.33 25.46
CA VAL A 192 4.34 1.59 26.24
C VAL A 192 3.58 2.81 25.69
N ALA A 193 4.30 3.84 25.24
CA ALA A 193 3.69 5.03 24.65
C ALA A 193 2.93 4.71 23.35
N GLU A 194 3.49 3.85 22.50
CA GLU A 194 2.81 3.42 21.27
C GLU A 194 1.58 2.57 21.59
N LYS A 195 1.70 1.65 22.56
CA LYS A 195 0.55 0.87 23.03
C LYS A 195 -0.58 1.77 23.53
N SER A 196 -0.25 2.78 24.32
CA SER A 196 -1.22 3.77 24.82
C SER A 196 -1.86 4.56 23.68
N ALA A 197 -1.07 5.06 22.72
CA ALA A 197 -1.58 5.80 21.57
C ALA A 197 -2.51 4.95 20.69
N LEU A 198 -2.17 3.67 20.49
CA LEU A 198 -3.02 2.71 19.78
C LEU A 198 -4.35 2.48 20.52
N GLN A 199 -4.31 2.31 21.84
CA GLN A 199 -5.53 2.18 22.66
C GLN A 199 -6.43 3.41 22.53
N GLN A 200 -5.85 4.61 22.50
CA GLN A 200 -6.60 5.87 22.29
C GLN A 200 -7.18 5.98 20.87
N THR A 201 -6.61 5.28 19.89
CA THR A 201 -7.10 5.25 18.50
C THR A 201 -8.27 4.28 18.33
N MET A 202 -8.41 3.27 19.21
CA MET A 202 -9.42 2.22 19.08
C MET A 202 -10.86 2.72 18.96
N PRO A 203 -11.35 3.70 19.74
CA PRO A 203 -12.73 4.19 19.60
C PRO A 203 -13.02 4.74 18.20
N THR A 204 -12.06 5.48 17.63
CA THR A 204 -12.18 6.00 16.26
C THR A 204 -12.13 4.86 15.25
N LEU A 205 -11.20 3.91 15.40
CA LEU A 205 -11.14 2.72 14.53
C LEU A 205 -12.45 1.94 14.55
N SER A 206 -13.04 1.68 15.72
CA SER A 206 -14.32 0.99 15.84
C SER A 206 -15.44 1.70 15.09
N SER A 207 -15.47 3.05 15.11
CA SER A 207 -16.43 3.84 14.35
C SER A 207 -16.23 3.78 12.82
N CYS A 208 -15.05 3.35 12.38
CA CYS A 208 -14.65 3.26 10.97
C CYS A 208 -14.90 1.88 10.36
N LEU A 209 -15.09 0.85 11.17
CA LEU A 209 -15.41 -0.50 10.72
C LEU A 209 -16.89 -0.58 10.34
N ALA A 210 -17.20 -0.68 9.04
CA ALA A 210 -18.55 -0.72 8.48
C ALA A 210 -19.40 -1.97 8.84
N GLY A 211 -18.98 -2.78 9.83
CA GLY A 211 -19.61 -4.07 10.19
C GLY A 211 -19.79 -4.30 11.69
N GLY A 212 -19.69 -3.26 12.52
CA GLY A 212 -19.83 -3.39 13.98
C GLY A 212 -18.63 -4.06 14.67
N ALA A 213 -18.72 -4.21 15.99
CA ALA A 213 -17.63 -4.63 16.88
C ALA A 213 -17.02 -6.02 16.58
N ASP A 214 -17.71 -6.86 15.79
CA ASP A 214 -17.34 -8.26 15.54
C ASP A 214 -16.50 -8.48 14.28
N SER A 215 -16.26 -7.44 13.48
CA SER A 215 -15.32 -7.49 12.36
C SER A 215 -13.89 -7.54 12.89
N LYS A 216 -13.37 -8.75 13.14
CA LYS A 216 -12.00 -8.94 13.63
C LYS A 216 -10.99 -8.45 12.59
N LEU A 217 -10.51 -7.23 12.79
CA LEU A 217 -9.44 -6.66 12.01
C LEU A 217 -8.13 -7.39 12.36
N ALA A 218 -7.69 -8.30 11.49
CA ALA A 218 -6.40 -8.99 11.64
C ALA A 218 -5.25 -8.10 11.13
N ILE A 219 -5.14 -6.89 11.68
CA ILE A 219 -4.03 -5.98 11.39
C ILE A 219 -3.00 -6.03 12.52
N ASP A 220 -1.75 -6.22 12.15
CA ASP A 220 -0.66 -6.12 13.11
C ASP A 220 -0.27 -4.65 13.36
N ARG A 221 0.33 -4.37 14.53
CA ARG A 221 0.75 -3.03 14.97
C ARG A 221 1.58 -2.30 13.91
N THR A 222 2.59 -2.97 13.37
CA THR A 222 3.55 -2.41 12.42
C THR A 222 2.83 -1.98 11.14
N MET A 223 1.90 -2.81 10.68
CA MET A 223 1.08 -2.53 9.51
C MET A 223 0.12 -1.35 9.72
N LEU A 224 -0.62 -1.32 10.84
CA LEU A 224 -1.53 -0.22 11.16
C LEU A 224 -0.78 1.11 11.23
N ARG A 225 0.37 1.13 11.91
CA ARG A 225 1.23 2.31 11.98
C ARG A 225 1.64 2.82 10.62
N GLY A 226 2.02 1.92 9.71
CA GLY A 226 2.36 2.27 8.32
C GLY A 226 1.21 2.93 7.56
N TYR A 227 0.00 2.39 7.67
CA TYR A 227 -1.17 2.98 7.01
C TYR A 227 -1.59 4.32 7.62
N LEU A 228 -1.52 4.47 8.95
CA LEU A 228 -1.77 5.75 9.62
C LEU A 228 -0.77 6.82 9.15
N ALA A 229 0.50 6.47 9.06
CA ALA A 229 1.53 7.36 8.56
C ALA A 229 1.30 7.78 7.09
N GLU A 230 0.94 6.84 6.23
CA GLU A 230 0.62 7.12 4.83
C GLU A 230 -0.59 8.05 4.71
N SER A 231 -1.67 7.75 5.42
CA SER A 231 -2.87 8.58 5.41
C SER A 231 -2.61 10.00 5.94
N LEU A 232 -1.87 10.13 7.05
CA LEU A 232 -1.45 11.42 7.60
C LEU A 232 -0.60 12.22 6.61
N TYR A 233 0.34 11.55 5.94
CA TYR A 233 1.18 12.18 4.93
C TYR A 233 0.36 12.69 3.75
N MET A 234 -0.51 11.85 3.19
CA MET A 234 -1.31 12.19 2.02
C MET A 234 -2.29 13.33 2.30
N LYS A 235 -3.01 13.30 3.43
CA LYS A 235 -4.00 14.33 3.78
C LYS A 235 -3.41 15.71 4.08
N ARG A 236 -2.15 15.77 4.52
CA ARG A 236 -1.48 17.05 4.80
C ARG A 236 -0.61 17.53 3.66
N SER A 237 -0.32 16.67 2.68
CA SER A 237 0.51 17.05 1.55
C SER A 237 -0.26 18.02 0.67
N PRO A 238 0.31 19.17 0.26
CA PRO A 238 -0.38 20.18 -0.56
C PRO A 238 -0.72 19.72 -1.99
N ALA A 239 -0.42 18.45 -2.34
CA ALA A 239 -0.75 17.81 -3.60
C ALA A 239 -1.84 16.72 -3.46
N GLY A 240 -2.44 16.59 -2.26
CA GLY A 240 -3.58 15.73 -1.98
C GLY A 240 -4.92 16.41 -2.26
#